data_AF-R7U2E6-F1
#
_entry.id   AF-R7U2E6-F1
#
_cell.length_a   1.000
_cell.length_b   1.000
_cell.length_c   1.000
_cell.angle_alpha   90.00
_cell.angle_beta   90.00
_cell.angle_gamma   90.00
#
_symmetry.space_group_name_H-M   'P 1'
#
loop_
_entity.id
_entity.type
_entity.pdbx_description
1 polymer ?
#
loop_
_entity_poly.entity_id
_entity_poly.type
_entity_poly.pdbx_seq_one_letter_code
_entity_poly.pdbx_strand_id
1 'polypeptide(L)'
;KVRMLFVWLATYDLNELDEINPPIGSVREQLLQIPREKHSRTRLFIKMCRLAELETKEIRGVFRDTSIDGREHLNATSSWAAVLIDQSWRLFDPNPASRQKNTQSPLHFSYNDHFFLTDPEAFIFTHFPSDKKWQLLARPVTRQEFDQLAYLDPGFFETGLTLESHRKVII
;
A
#
# COMPACT_ATOMS: atom_id res chain seq x y z
N LYS A 1 -1.11 -12.56 13.17
CA LYS A 1 -0.81 -11.19 13.68
C LYS A 1 -0.88 -10.14 12.58
N VAL A 2 -0.02 -10.18 11.55
CA VAL A 2 0.06 -9.14 10.50
C VAL A 2 -1.26 -8.86 9.75
N ARG A 3 -2.01 -9.92 9.35
CA ARG A 3 -3.31 -9.75 8.66
C ARG A 3 -4.31 -8.99 9.50
N MET A 4 -4.42 -9.32 10.78
CA MET A 4 -5.34 -8.64 11.69
C MET A 4 -5.03 -7.13 11.78
N LEU A 5 -3.75 -6.77 11.93
CA LEU A 5 -3.33 -5.36 12.00
C LEU A 5 -3.57 -4.62 10.68
N PHE A 6 -3.30 -5.28 9.55
CA PHE A 6 -3.50 -4.71 8.22
C PHE A 6 -4.97 -4.47 7.94
N VAL A 7 -5.80 -5.51 8.09
CA VAL A 7 -7.25 -5.46 7.83
C VAL A 7 -7.90 -4.44 8.74
N TRP A 8 -7.62 -4.48 10.05
CA TRP A 8 -8.16 -3.51 11.00
C TRP A 8 -7.89 -2.08 10.56
N LEU A 9 -6.65 -1.76 10.17
CA LEU A 9 -6.31 -0.39 9.76
C LEU A 9 -6.88 0.00 8.40
N ALA A 10 -6.96 -0.96 7.47
CA ALA A 10 -7.47 -0.73 6.12
C ALA A 10 -8.99 -0.51 6.12
N THR A 11 -9.72 -1.18 7.02
CA THR A 11 -11.18 -1.07 7.13
C THR A 11 -11.65 -0.08 8.20
N TYR A 12 -10.75 0.48 9.01
CA TYR A 12 -11.14 1.43 10.05
C TYR A 12 -11.68 2.72 9.42
N ASP A 13 -12.94 3.05 9.70
CA ASP A 13 -13.57 4.30 9.27
C ASP A 13 -13.05 5.45 10.15
N LEU A 14 -12.32 6.37 9.53
CA LEU A 14 -11.76 7.53 10.21
C LEU A 14 -12.83 8.60 10.49
N ASN A 15 -13.99 8.54 9.82
CA ASN A 15 -15.10 9.48 10.02
C ASN A 15 -15.87 9.21 11.31
N GLU A 16 -15.80 7.99 11.85
CA GLU A 16 -16.44 7.61 13.11
C GLU A 16 -15.60 7.99 14.35
N LEU A 17 -14.40 8.53 14.15
CA LEU A 17 -13.55 8.96 15.27
C LEU A 17 -14.05 10.27 15.85
N ASP A 18 -14.51 10.23 17.10
CA ASP A 18 -14.70 11.46 17.86
C ASP A 18 -13.33 12.16 18.05
N GLU A 19 -13.31 13.48 17.89
CA GLU A 19 -12.12 14.33 17.96
C GLU A 19 -11.85 14.90 19.36
N ILE A 20 -12.75 14.67 20.32
CA ILE A 20 -12.68 15.29 21.66
C ILE A 20 -11.48 14.74 22.45
N ASN A 21 -10.55 15.66 22.76
CA ASN A 21 -9.41 15.50 23.67
C ASN A 21 -8.76 14.09 23.65
N PRO A 22 -8.27 13.61 22.49
CA PRO A 22 -7.58 12.33 22.46
C PRO A 22 -6.32 12.41 23.33
N PRO A 23 -6.01 11.38 24.12
CA PRO A 23 -4.77 11.36 24.89
C PRO A 23 -3.55 11.52 23.97
N ILE A 24 -2.60 12.37 24.37
CA ILE A 24 -1.38 12.63 23.61
C ILE A 24 -0.59 11.33 23.42
N GLY A 25 -0.15 11.07 22.19
CA GLY A 25 0.58 9.87 21.79
C GLY A 25 -0.30 8.63 21.56
N SER A 26 -1.62 8.71 21.81
CA SER A 26 -2.53 7.56 21.63
C SER A 26 -2.67 7.16 20.16
N VAL A 27 -3.15 5.93 19.94
CA VAL A 27 -3.51 5.47 18.58
C VAL A 27 -4.63 6.34 18.00
N ARG A 28 -5.60 6.76 18.83
CA ARG A 28 -6.69 7.66 18.45
C ARG A 28 -6.18 8.99 17.92
N GLU A 29 -5.27 9.64 18.64
CA GLU A 29 -4.66 10.90 18.19
C GLU A 29 -3.97 10.73 16.83
N GLN A 30 -3.19 9.65 16.66
CA GLN A 30 -2.49 9.37 15.40
C GLN A 30 -3.44 9.10 14.23
N LEU A 31 -4.55 8.36 14.46
CA LEU A 31 -5.56 8.10 13.44
C LEU A 31 -6.24 9.41 12.97
N LEU A 32 -6.56 10.32 13.89
CA LEU A 32 -7.14 11.63 13.58
C LEU A 32 -6.21 12.53 12.73
N GLN A 33 -4.91 12.26 12.72
CA GLN A 33 -3.96 12.99 11.88
C GLN A 33 -3.83 12.43 10.45
N ILE A 34 -4.42 11.27 10.14
CA ILE A 34 -4.34 10.65 8.81
C ILE A 34 -5.11 11.46 7.76
N PRO A 35 -6.39 11.85 7.98
CA PRO A 35 -7.12 12.70 7.02
C PRO A 35 -6.49 14.09 6.85
N ARG A 36 -5.66 14.52 7.81
CA ARG A 36 -4.93 15.80 7.81
C ARG A 36 -3.55 15.70 7.16
N GLU A 37 -3.22 14.56 6.55
CA GLU A 37 -1.96 14.26 5.86
C GLU A 37 -0.68 14.39 6.71
N LYS A 38 -0.80 14.53 8.04
CA LYS A 38 0.34 14.59 8.96
C LYS A 38 0.87 13.19 9.27
N HIS A 39 0.01 12.18 9.20
CA HIS A 39 0.33 10.77 9.39
C HIS A 39 -0.23 9.94 8.24
N SER A 40 0.30 8.73 8.03
CA SER A 40 -0.21 7.79 7.04
C SER A 40 -0.56 6.45 7.70
N ARG A 41 -1.48 5.69 7.09
CA ARG A 41 -1.79 4.33 7.54
C ARG A 41 -0.53 3.46 7.52
N THR A 42 0.34 3.61 6.52
CA THR A 42 1.62 2.88 6.46
C THR A 42 2.47 3.06 7.71
N ARG A 43 2.68 4.31 8.16
CA ARG A 43 3.51 4.56 9.35
C ARG A 43 2.88 3.96 10.61
N LEU A 44 1.56 4.04 10.75
CA LEU A 44 0.85 3.45 11.87
C LEU A 44 0.93 1.91 11.83
N PHE A 45 0.75 1.30 10.67
CA PHE A 45 0.90 -0.14 10.45
C PHE A 45 2.29 -0.63 10.86
N ILE A 46 3.35 0.06 10.43
CA ILE A 46 4.73 -0.25 10.82
C ILE A 46 4.90 -0.17 12.34
N LYS A 47 4.39 0.90 12.97
CA LYS A 47 4.44 1.05 14.44
C LYS A 47 3.74 -0.09 15.16
N MET A 48 2.54 -0.47 14.72
CA MET A 48 1.79 -1.59 15.30
C MET A 48 2.49 -2.92 15.11
N CYS A 49 3.08 -3.15 13.94
CA CYS A 49 3.85 -4.38 13.68
C CYS A 49 5.07 -4.48 14.61
N ARG A 50 5.81 -3.38 14.82
CA ARG A 50 6.94 -3.35 15.78
C ARG A 50 6.50 -3.64 17.21
N LEU A 51 5.37 -3.08 17.64
CA LEU A 51 4.78 -3.35 18.96
C LEU A 51 4.34 -4.82 19.10
N ALA A 52 3.94 -5.46 18.00
CA ALA A 52 3.61 -6.87 17.93
C ALA A 52 4.84 -7.78 17.74
N GLU A 53 6.06 -7.23 17.88
CA GLU A 53 7.34 -7.91 17.73
C GLU A 53 7.57 -8.51 16.34
N LEU A 54 7.00 -7.87 15.30
CA LEU A 54 7.24 -8.22 13.91
C LEU A 54 8.38 -7.36 13.35
N GLU A 55 9.36 -8.00 12.72
CA GLU A 55 10.44 -7.28 12.05
C GLU A 55 9.89 -6.56 10.81
N THR A 56 10.06 -5.24 10.77
CA THR A 56 9.45 -4.39 9.74
C THR A 56 10.37 -3.28 9.26
N LYS A 57 10.23 -2.93 7.98
CA LYS A 57 10.94 -1.82 7.34
C LYS A 57 9.95 -0.89 6.64
N GLU A 58 10.19 0.41 6.81
CA GLU A 58 9.57 1.44 5.97
C GLU A 58 10.36 1.48 4.66
N ILE A 59 9.68 1.30 3.55
CA ILE A 59 10.25 1.46 2.22
C ILE A 59 9.74 2.79 1.68
N ARG A 60 10.66 3.64 1.25
CA ARG A 60 10.34 4.91 0.59
C ARG A 60 10.56 4.76 -0.91
N GLY A 61 9.76 5.47 -1.70
CA GLY A 61 9.87 5.42 -3.15
C GLY A 61 8.79 6.21 -3.87
N VAL A 62 8.71 5.94 -5.17
CA VAL A 62 7.70 6.50 -6.06
C VAL A 62 6.50 5.57 -6.07
N PHE A 63 5.32 6.11 -5.78
CA PHE A 63 4.04 5.42 -5.97
C PHE A 63 3.36 5.96 -7.23
N ARG A 64 2.95 5.06 -8.12
CA ARG A 64 2.16 5.36 -9.32
C ARG A 64 0.71 5.02 -9.04
N ASP A 65 -0.15 5.98 -9.31
CA ASP A 65 -1.59 5.89 -9.12
C ASP A 65 -2.31 6.47 -10.34
N THR A 66 -3.61 6.20 -10.47
CA THR A 66 -4.45 6.81 -11.50
C THR A 66 -5.55 7.63 -10.86
N SER A 67 -5.76 8.85 -11.35
CA SER A 67 -6.93 9.64 -10.98
C SER A 67 -8.20 9.09 -11.63
N ILE A 68 -9.34 9.58 -11.16
CA ILE A 68 -10.68 9.17 -11.63
C ILE A 68 -10.86 9.39 -13.13
N ASP A 69 -10.19 10.40 -13.71
CA ASP A 69 -10.19 10.69 -15.15
C ASP A 69 -9.18 9.85 -15.95
N GLY A 70 -8.56 8.83 -15.33
CA GLY A 70 -7.65 7.89 -15.95
C GLY A 70 -6.23 8.42 -16.18
N ARG A 71 -5.89 9.61 -15.67
CA ARG A 71 -4.53 10.14 -15.78
C ARG A 71 -3.62 9.53 -14.72
N GLU A 72 -2.43 9.13 -15.14
CA GLU A 72 -1.41 8.64 -14.22
C GLU A 72 -0.78 9.80 -13.43
N HIS A 73 -0.58 9.57 -12.13
CA HIS A 73 0.11 10.47 -11.21
C HIS A 73 1.23 9.73 -10.50
N LEU A 74 2.40 10.37 -10.40
CA LEU A 74 3.56 9.84 -9.68
C LEU A 74 3.75 10.63 -8.38
N ASN A 75 3.63 9.95 -7.25
CA ASN A 75 3.97 10.50 -5.94
C ASN A 75 5.39 10.05 -5.55
N ALA A 76 6.36 10.96 -5.66
CA ALA A 76 7.77 10.68 -5.46
C ALA A 76 8.22 10.55 -3.98
N THR A 77 7.35 10.84 -3.03
CA THR A 77 7.67 10.85 -1.59
C THR A 77 6.83 9.85 -0.79
N SER A 78 6.30 8.83 -1.48
CA SER A 78 5.46 7.80 -0.88
C SER A 78 6.26 6.78 -0.06
N SER A 79 5.54 6.03 0.77
CA SER A 79 6.10 4.94 1.54
C SER A 79 5.10 3.80 1.78
N TRP A 80 5.63 2.59 1.84
CA TRP A 80 4.93 1.34 2.13
C TRP A 80 5.76 0.51 3.11
N ALA A 81 5.24 -0.65 3.51
CA ALA A 81 5.87 -1.51 4.50
C ALA A 81 6.39 -2.82 3.89
N ALA A 82 7.51 -3.29 4.42
CA ALA A 82 7.89 -4.69 4.35
C ALA A 82 7.90 -5.31 5.75
N VAL A 83 7.39 -6.54 5.87
CA VAL A 83 7.39 -7.33 7.10
C VAL A 83 8.09 -8.66 6.83
N LEU A 84 8.98 -9.08 7.73
CA LEU A 84 9.62 -10.39 7.66
C LEU A 84 8.64 -11.46 8.17
N ILE A 85 8.29 -12.41 7.32
CA ILE A 85 7.35 -13.50 7.62
C ILE A 85 7.97 -14.79 7.10
N ASP A 86 8.09 -15.80 7.96
CA ASP A 86 8.70 -17.09 7.63
C ASP A 86 10.05 -16.92 6.92
N GLN A 87 10.92 -16.09 7.51
CA GLN A 87 12.27 -15.76 7.02
C GLN A 87 12.32 -15.06 5.65
N SER A 88 11.18 -14.57 5.15
CA SER A 88 11.10 -13.90 3.87
C SER A 88 10.40 -12.55 3.98
N TRP A 89 10.94 -11.52 3.31
CA TRP A 89 10.30 -10.21 3.27
C TRP A 89 9.04 -10.24 2.41
N ARG A 90 7.98 -9.58 2.88
CA ARG A 90 6.68 -9.46 2.20
C ARG A 90 6.23 -8.01 2.18
N LEU A 91 5.55 -7.60 1.11
CA LEU A 91 5.17 -6.21 0.83
C LEU A 91 3.72 -5.93 1.24
N PHE A 92 3.50 -4.73 1.79
CA PHE A 92 2.19 -4.26 2.26
C PHE A 92 2.04 -2.77 2.01
N ASP A 93 0.88 -2.33 1.54
CA ASP A 93 0.54 -0.91 1.53
C ASP A 93 -0.90 -0.64 2.00
N PRO A 94 -1.10 -0.30 3.29
CA PRO A 94 -2.44 -0.07 3.82
C PRO A 94 -3.05 1.26 3.35
N ASN A 95 -2.28 2.20 2.78
CA ASN A 95 -2.82 3.47 2.29
C ASN A 95 -3.79 3.25 1.11
N PRO A 96 -3.36 2.73 -0.05
CA PRO A 96 -4.26 2.44 -1.16
C PRO A 96 -5.23 1.29 -0.84
N ALA A 97 -4.87 0.35 0.05
CA ALA A 97 -5.79 -0.70 0.50
C ALA A 97 -7.08 -0.18 1.14
N SER A 98 -6.97 0.94 1.86
CA SER A 98 -8.10 1.58 2.56
C SER A 98 -8.97 2.47 1.67
N ARG A 99 -8.59 2.70 0.41
CA ARG A 99 -9.36 3.53 -0.50
C ARG A 99 -10.52 2.71 -1.03
N GLN A 100 -11.72 3.03 -0.58
CA GLN A 100 -12.92 2.43 -1.13
C GLN A 100 -13.03 2.80 -2.62
N LYS A 101 -13.03 1.79 -3.49
CA LYS A 101 -13.63 1.96 -4.81
C LYS A 101 -15.13 2.12 -4.56
N ASN A 102 -15.70 3.19 -5.09
CA ASN A 102 -17.08 3.64 -4.93
C ASN A 102 -18.07 2.58 -5.47
N THR A 103 -18.12 1.43 -4.82
CA THR A 103 -19.04 0.33 -5.10
C THR A 103 -20.20 0.53 -4.16
N GLN A 104 -21.42 0.53 -4.69
CA GLN A 104 -22.67 0.69 -3.92
C GLN A 104 -22.95 -0.53 -3.02
N SER A 105 -21.91 -1.16 -2.47
CA SER A 105 -22.02 -2.28 -1.57
C SER A 105 -22.31 -1.74 -0.16
N PRO A 106 -23.41 -2.14 0.48
CA PRO A 106 -23.74 -1.73 1.85
C PRO A 106 -22.80 -2.32 2.92
N LEU A 107 -21.77 -3.06 2.53
CA LEU A 107 -20.73 -3.55 3.42
C LEU A 107 -19.66 -2.45 3.60
N HIS A 108 -19.77 -1.70 4.71
CA HIS A 108 -18.81 -0.68 5.16
C HIS A 108 -17.37 -1.18 5.39
N PHE A 109 -17.07 -2.46 5.15
CA PHE A 109 -15.80 -3.11 5.49
C PHE A 109 -15.03 -3.65 4.28
N SER A 110 -15.17 -3.03 3.09
CA SER A 110 -14.36 -3.41 1.93
C SER A 110 -12.98 -2.77 1.98
N TYR A 111 -11.93 -3.56 1.79
CA TYR A 111 -10.56 -3.10 1.55
C TYR A 111 -9.98 -3.88 0.36
N ASN A 112 -8.94 -3.34 -0.26
CA ASN A 112 -8.28 -4.00 -1.39
C ASN A 112 -7.17 -4.96 -0.88
N ASP A 113 -7.40 -6.28 -1.00
CA ASP A 113 -6.49 -7.33 -0.50
C ASP A 113 -5.24 -7.47 -1.39
N HIS A 114 -5.22 -6.92 -2.60
CA HIS A 114 -4.02 -6.89 -3.46
C HIS A 114 -2.81 -6.33 -2.72
N PHE A 115 -3.00 -5.30 -1.89
CA PHE A 115 -1.92 -4.63 -1.15
C PHE A 115 -1.52 -5.35 0.15
N PHE A 116 -2.05 -6.55 0.41
CA PHE A 116 -1.67 -7.42 1.52
C PHE A 116 -0.82 -8.59 0.99
N LEU A 117 0.43 -8.72 1.47
CA LEU A 117 1.35 -9.77 1.01
C LEU A 117 1.55 -9.78 -0.51
N THR A 118 1.57 -8.62 -1.15
CA THR A 118 1.61 -8.53 -2.61
C THR A 118 2.87 -9.18 -3.17
N ASP A 119 2.71 -9.93 -4.25
CA ASP A 119 3.84 -10.46 -5.00
C ASP A 119 4.70 -9.30 -5.54
N PRO A 120 6.03 -9.34 -5.35
CA PRO A 120 6.95 -8.33 -5.89
C PRO A 120 6.78 -8.02 -7.38
N GLU A 121 6.51 -9.03 -8.22
CA GLU A 121 6.31 -8.87 -9.67
C GLU A 121 5.03 -8.11 -10.00
N ALA A 122 4.01 -8.19 -9.14
CA ALA A 122 2.79 -7.38 -9.27
C ALA A 122 2.99 -5.98 -8.66
N PHE A 123 3.64 -5.91 -7.49
CA PHE A 123 3.81 -4.68 -6.73
C PHE A 123 4.67 -3.63 -7.47
N ILE A 124 5.66 -4.06 -8.24
CA ILE A 124 6.55 -3.16 -8.99
C ILE A 124 5.83 -2.33 -10.07
N PHE A 125 4.61 -2.70 -10.48
CA PHE A 125 3.83 -1.90 -11.43
C PHE A 125 3.34 -0.57 -10.85
N THR A 126 3.17 -0.50 -9.53
CA THR A 126 2.71 0.71 -8.83
C THR A 126 3.73 1.27 -7.83
N HIS A 127 4.68 0.46 -7.34
CA HIS A 127 5.59 0.85 -6.25
C HIS A 127 7.07 0.69 -6.64
N PHE A 128 7.74 1.81 -6.92
CA PHE A 128 9.17 1.83 -7.25
C PHE A 128 10.02 2.32 -6.06
N PRO A 129 10.72 1.43 -5.34
CA PRO A 129 11.48 1.80 -4.14
C PRO A 129 12.76 2.59 -4.47
N SER A 130 13.15 3.50 -3.58
CA SER A 130 14.39 4.27 -3.71
C SER A 130 15.64 3.38 -3.57
N ASP A 131 15.59 2.33 -2.76
CA ASP A 131 16.65 1.32 -2.67
C ASP A 131 16.19 0.06 -3.41
N LYS A 132 16.91 -0.27 -4.49
CA LYS A 132 16.59 -1.36 -5.43
C LYS A 132 16.42 -2.72 -4.75
N LYS A 133 17.07 -2.97 -3.60
CA LYS A 133 16.95 -4.27 -2.91
C LYS A 133 15.52 -4.54 -2.42
N TRP A 134 14.76 -3.48 -2.16
CA TRP A 134 13.37 -3.57 -1.68
C TRP A 134 12.36 -3.82 -2.79
N GLN A 135 12.81 -3.94 -4.04
CA GLN A 135 11.96 -4.48 -5.09
C GLN A 135 11.67 -5.96 -4.85
N LEU A 136 12.57 -6.68 -4.16
CA LEU A 136 12.46 -8.13 -3.91
C LEU A 136 12.33 -8.98 -5.19
N LEU A 137 12.72 -8.42 -6.33
CA LEU A 137 12.75 -9.09 -7.63
C LEU A 137 14.08 -9.80 -7.84
N ALA A 138 14.05 -10.93 -8.55
CA ALA A 138 15.26 -11.63 -9.00
C ALA A 138 16.10 -10.73 -9.94
N ARG A 139 15.43 -9.98 -10.82
CA ARG A 139 16.03 -8.94 -11.67
C ARG A 139 15.41 -7.59 -11.32
N PRO A 140 16.14 -6.70 -10.61
CA PRO A 140 15.63 -5.38 -10.32
C PRO A 140 15.31 -4.59 -11.59
N VAL A 141 14.14 -3.95 -11.58
CA VAL A 141 13.67 -3.01 -12.60
C VAL A 141 14.36 -1.66 -12.38
N THR A 142 14.84 -1.06 -13.46
CA THR A 142 15.41 0.30 -13.45
C THR A 142 14.31 1.35 -13.47
N ARG A 143 14.64 2.60 -13.12
CA ARG A 143 13.67 3.70 -13.17
C ARG A 143 13.08 3.90 -14.58
N GLN A 144 13.93 3.81 -15.61
CA GLN A 144 13.51 3.93 -17.00
C GLN A 144 12.55 2.80 -17.41
N GLU A 145 12.83 1.56 -16.99
CA GLU A 145 11.91 0.44 -17.24
C GLU A 145 10.59 0.62 -16.49
N PHE A 146 10.63 1.04 -15.22
CA PHE A 146 9.44 1.33 -14.43
C PHE A 146 8.56 2.35 -15.15
N ASP A 147 9.10 3.48 -15.59
CA ASP A 147 8.38 4.54 -16.31
C ASP A 147 7.74 4.05 -17.64
N GLN A 148 8.17 2.89 -18.18
CA GLN A 148 7.61 2.27 -19.38
C GLN A 148 6.62 1.14 -19.09
N LEU A 149 6.49 0.67 -17.84
CA LEU A 149 5.53 -0.38 -17.49
C LEU A 149 4.10 0.13 -17.72
N ALA A 150 3.25 -0.73 -18.28
CA ALA A 150 1.82 -0.44 -18.35
C ALA A 150 1.26 -0.24 -16.94
N TYR A 151 0.40 0.75 -16.73
CA TYR A 151 -0.35 0.81 -15.49
C TYR A 151 -1.31 -0.38 -15.42
N LEU A 152 -1.15 -1.21 -14.39
CA LEU A 152 -2.06 -2.30 -14.08
C LEU A 152 -2.77 -1.96 -12.78
N ASP A 153 -4.08 -1.75 -12.87
CA ASP A 153 -4.91 -1.60 -11.68
C ASP A 153 -4.84 -2.88 -10.84
N PRO A 154 -4.77 -2.80 -9.50
CA PRO A 154 -4.80 -3.95 -8.60
C PRO A 154 -5.86 -5.02 -8.94
N GLY A 155 -7.04 -4.59 -9.41
CA GLY A 155 -8.14 -5.48 -9.82
C GLY A 155 -7.80 -6.38 -11.00
N PHE A 156 -6.81 -6.03 -11.83
CA PHE A 156 -6.26 -6.90 -12.86
C PHE A 156 -5.73 -8.20 -12.23
N PHE A 157 -4.92 -8.07 -11.17
CA PHE A 157 -4.30 -9.22 -10.50
C PHE A 157 -5.30 -10.00 -9.63
N GLU A 158 -6.29 -9.34 -9.05
CA GLU A 158 -7.33 -9.99 -8.22
C GLU A 158 -8.17 -11.01 -9.02
N THR A 159 -8.29 -10.82 -10.34
CA THR A 159 -9.01 -11.77 -11.22
C THR A 159 -8.17 -13.00 -11.61
N GLY A 160 -6.94 -13.12 -11.09
CA GLY A 160 -6.00 -14.18 -11.45
C GLY A 160 -5.35 -13.98 -12.82
N LEU A 161 -5.53 -12.81 -13.45
CA LEU A 161 -4.89 -12.48 -14.71
C LEU A 161 -3.42 -12.14 -14.50
N THR A 162 -2.58 -12.63 -15.42
CA THR A 162 -1.16 -12.31 -15.49
C THR A 162 -0.82 -11.80 -16.89
N LEU A 163 0.11 -10.85 -16.99
CA LEU A 163 0.65 -10.49 -18.30
C LEU A 163 1.58 -11.59 -18.81
N GLU A 164 1.11 -12.39 -19.77
CA GLU A 164 1.96 -13.39 -20.46
C GLU A 164 2.94 -12.77 -21.47
N SER A 165 2.61 -11.60 -22.03
CA SER A 165 3.46 -10.87 -22.98
C SER A 165 3.33 -9.35 -22.84
N HIS A 166 4.27 -8.60 -23.43
CA HIS A 166 4.24 -7.12 -23.56
C HIS A 166 3.97 -6.35 -22.25
N ARG A 167 4.92 -6.39 -21.30
CA ARG A 167 4.85 -5.66 -20.02
C ARG A 167 4.98 -4.13 -20.13
N LYS A 168 5.27 -3.62 -21.32
CA LYS A 168 5.52 -2.20 -21.58
C LYS A 168 4.33 -1.56 -22.31
N VAL A 169 4.10 -0.28 -22.07
CA VAL A 169 3.15 0.51 -22.88
C VAL A 169 3.61 0.47 -24.35
N ILE A 170 2.69 0.12 -25.25
CA ILE A 170 2.88 0.26 -26.69
C ILE A 170 2.34 1.65 -27.04
N ILE A 171 3.23 2.56 -27.43
CA ILE A 171 2.89 3.91 -27.93
C ILE A 171 2.99 3.89 -29.44
#